data_AF-B4VED8-F1
#
_entry.id   AF-B4VED8-F1
#
_cell.length_a   1.000
_cell.length_b   1.000
_cell.length_c   1.000
_cell.angle_alpha   90.00
_cell.angle_beta   90.00
_cell.angle_gamma   90.00
#
_symmetry.space_group_name_H-M   'P 1'
#
loop_
_entity.id
_entity.type
_entity.pdbx_description
1 polymer ?
#
loop_
_entity_poly.entity_id
_entity_poly.type
_entity_poly.pdbx_seq_one_letter_code
_entity_poly.pdbx_strand_id
1 'polypeptide(L)'
;MNSDQPVPREVKVIDTASLLRLEERAGELGLNQRLDPGWVMANAAPDGAHYLWPALWNSTPHRPAIPRQLRCELLITLRAGVHMMGLLDLLPDDFTPLPRVTSRDEGMQVSRLLDRAPSVREWLLKEGGGSSARL
;
A
#
# COMPACT_ATOMS: atom_id res chain seq x y z
N MET A 1 7.73 2.03 -25.49
CA MET A 1 7.14 2.50 -24.20
C MET A 1 8.18 3.36 -23.52
N ASN A 2 7.82 4.57 -23.12
CA ASN A 2 8.78 5.60 -22.75
C ASN A 2 9.36 5.35 -21.34
N SER A 3 10.63 4.94 -21.29
CA SER A 3 11.37 4.69 -20.05
C SER A 3 11.52 5.96 -19.18
N ASP A 4 11.33 7.15 -19.75
CA ASP A 4 11.56 8.46 -19.13
C ASP A 4 10.36 9.03 -18.34
N GLN A 5 9.25 8.30 -18.22
CA GLN A 5 8.13 8.82 -17.42
C GLN A 5 8.58 8.97 -15.95
N PRO A 6 8.56 10.19 -15.37
CA PRO A 6 8.91 10.37 -13.98
C PRO A 6 7.91 9.65 -13.09
N VAL A 7 8.38 9.17 -11.95
CA VAL A 7 7.49 8.64 -10.90
C VAL A 7 6.62 9.81 -10.41
N PRO A 8 5.28 9.65 -10.32
CA PRO A 8 4.42 10.67 -9.72
C PRO A 8 4.91 11.04 -8.32
N ARG A 9 4.81 12.32 -7.95
CA ARG A 9 5.26 12.81 -6.63
C ARG A 9 4.12 13.06 -5.66
N GLU A 10 2.89 12.85 -6.10
CA GLU A 10 1.71 13.06 -5.28
C GLU A 10 1.44 11.84 -4.39
N VAL A 11 1.24 12.11 -3.11
CA VAL A 11 0.75 11.12 -2.16
C VAL A 11 -0.76 11.03 -2.32
N LYS A 12 -1.30 9.81 -2.40
CA LYS A 12 -2.75 9.58 -2.43
C LYS A 12 -3.26 9.22 -1.05
N VAL A 13 -4.50 9.58 -0.77
CA VAL A 13 -5.25 9.19 0.42
C VAL A 13 -6.48 8.40 -0.02
N ILE A 14 -6.72 7.27 0.63
CA ILE A 14 -7.82 6.35 0.30
C ILE A 14 -8.48 5.84 1.59
N ASP A 15 -9.78 5.52 1.50
CA ASP A 15 -10.49 4.80 2.56
C ASP A 15 -10.24 3.28 2.48
N THR A 16 -10.70 2.54 3.47
CA THR A 16 -10.54 1.08 3.53
C THR A 16 -11.25 0.36 2.41
N ALA A 17 -12.41 0.85 1.98
CA ALA A 17 -13.15 0.25 0.87
C ALA A 17 -12.36 0.35 -0.44
N SER A 18 -11.69 1.48 -0.68
CA SER A 18 -10.83 1.71 -1.84
C SER A 18 -9.55 0.90 -1.74
N LEU A 19 -8.94 0.81 -0.55
CA LEU A 19 -7.79 -0.07 -0.32
C LEU A 19 -8.13 -1.53 -0.68
N LEU A 20 -9.27 -2.04 -0.19
CA LEU A 20 -9.72 -3.40 -0.48
C LEU A 20 -9.85 -3.64 -2.00
N ARG A 21 -10.53 -2.73 -2.70
CA ARG A 21 -10.69 -2.83 -4.17
C ARG A 21 -9.36 -2.83 -4.90
N LEU A 22 -8.38 -2.04 -4.45
CA LEU A 22 -7.06 -1.99 -5.10
C LEU A 22 -6.25 -3.27 -4.86
N GLU A 23 -6.32 -3.86 -3.66
CA GLU A 23 -5.69 -5.14 -3.35
C GLU A 23 -6.36 -6.30 -4.11
N GLU A 24 -7.69 -6.33 -4.20
CA GLU A 24 -8.41 -7.30 -5.03
C GLU A 24 -7.99 -7.18 -6.50
N ARG A 25 -7.94 -5.95 -7.02
CA ARG A 25 -7.55 -5.67 -8.40
C ARG A 25 -6.12 -6.09 -8.70
N ALA A 26 -5.19 -5.81 -7.78
CA ALA A 26 -3.80 -6.24 -7.90
C ALA A 26 -3.71 -7.78 -7.95
N GLY A 27 -4.50 -8.48 -7.15
CA GLY A 27 -4.58 -9.94 -7.13
C GLY A 27 -5.10 -10.53 -8.43
N GLU A 28 -6.22 -9.99 -8.95
CA GLU A 28 -6.80 -10.39 -10.24
C GLU A 28 -5.81 -10.25 -11.41
N LEU A 29 -5.00 -9.20 -11.38
CA LEU A 29 -4.01 -8.89 -12.41
C LEU A 29 -2.65 -9.58 -12.17
N GLY A 30 -2.49 -10.29 -11.06
CA GLY A 30 -1.23 -10.94 -10.67
C GLY A 30 -0.08 -9.95 -10.45
N LEU A 31 -0.40 -8.73 -10.00
CA LEU A 31 0.57 -7.71 -9.62
C LEU A 31 1.18 -8.04 -8.25
N ASN A 32 2.26 -7.37 -7.88
CA ASN A 32 2.81 -7.58 -6.55
C ASN A 32 1.97 -6.86 -5.50
N GLN A 33 1.36 -7.65 -4.63
CA GLN A 33 0.76 -7.20 -3.38
C GLN A 33 1.42 -7.90 -2.21
N ARG A 34 1.47 -7.24 -1.05
CA ARG A 34 1.96 -7.85 0.19
C ARG A 34 0.83 -8.30 1.12
N LEU A 35 -0.40 -7.95 0.82
CA LEU A 35 -1.53 -8.19 1.69
C LEU A 35 -2.61 -8.98 0.96
N ASP A 36 -3.26 -9.84 1.72
CA ASP A 36 -4.46 -10.53 1.29
C ASP A 36 -5.68 -9.62 1.54
N PRO A 37 -6.64 -9.52 0.61
CA PRO A 37 -7.87 -8.73 0.82
C PRO A 37 -8.63 -9.10 2.10
N GLY A 38 -8.67 -10.39 2.45
CA GLY A 38 -9.26 -10.86 3.70
C GLY A 38 -8.49 -10.38 4.94
N TRP A 39 -7.16 -10.32 4.86
CA TRP A 39 -6.34 -9.70 5.90
C TRP A 39 -6.64 -8.21 6.06
N VAL A 40 -6.76 -7.47 4.95
CA VAL A 40 -7.08 -6.02 4.99
C VAL A 40 -8.42 -5.80 5.67
N MET A 41 -9.44 -6.54 5.27
CA MET A 41 -10.78 -6.46 5.87
C MET A 41 -10.75 -6.74 7.38
N ALA A 42 -9.94 -7.71 7.82
CA ALA A 42 -9.82 -8.06 9.23
C ALA A 42 -9.05 -7.01 10.06
N ASN A 43 -8.02 -6.36 9.50
CA ASN A 43 -7.03 -5.61 10.28
C ASN A 43 -7.04 -4.09 10.07
N ALA A 44 -7.47 -3.60 8.90
CA ALA A 44 -7.54 -2.18 8.61
C ALA A 44 -8.62 -1.49 9.46
N ALA A 45 -8.34 -0.26 9.90
CA ALA A 45 -9.33 0.57 10.56
C ALA A 45 -10.48 0.86 9.57
N PRO A 46 -11.74 0.51 9.85
CA PRO A 46 -12.82 0.49 8.86
C PRO A 46 -13.16 1.86 8.27
N ASP A 47 -13.01 2.90 9.07
CA ASP A 47 -13.19 4.31 8.68
C ASP A 47 -11.84 5.05 8.60
N GLY A 48 -10.75 4.29 8.41
CA GLY A 48 -9.39 4.80 8.41
C GLY A 48 -8.96 5.40 7.09
N ALA A 49 -8.07 6.39 7.17
CA ALA A 49 -7.29 6.86 6.03
C ALA A 49 -6.05 5.99 5.85
N HIS A 50 -5.79 5.60 4.61
CA HIS A 50 -4.57 4.91 4.16
C HIS A 50 -3.90 5.76 3.09
N TYR A 51 -2.59 5.61 2.94
CA TYR A 51 -1.82 6.47 2.04
C TYR A 51 -0.97 5.66 1.08
N LEU A 52 -0.94 6.09 -0.17
CA LEU A 52 -0.07 5.53 -1.20
C LEU A 52 0.99 6.56 -1.56
N TRP A 53 2.25 6.19 -1.36
CA TRP A 53 3.41 6.99 -1.75
C TRP A 53 4.11 6.32 -2.94
N PRO A 54 4.08 6.93 -4.14
CA PRO A 54 4.76 6.38 -5.30
C PRO A 54 6.28 6.26 -5.09
N ALA A 55 6.82 5.05 -5.24
CA ALA A 55 8.23 4.78 -5.03
C ALA A 55 8.98 4.60 -6.35
N LEU A 56 8.47 3.74 -7.24
CA LEU A 56 9.11 3.46 -8.53
C LEU A 56 8.12 2.92 -9.56
N TRP A 57 8.53 3.00 -10.82
CA TRP A 57 7.89 2.25 -11.88
C TRP A 57 8.40 0.81 -11.89
N ASN A 58 7.50 -0.15 -11.71
CA ASN A 58 7.79 -1.57 -11.79
C ASN A 58 7.44 -2.12 -13.18
N SER A 59 8.29 -3.00 -13.70
CA SER A 59 8.05 -3.73 -14.94
C SER A 59 8.56 -5.14 -14.75
N THR A 60 7.86 -6.11 -15.32
CA THR A 60 8.23 -7.52 -15.22
C THR A 60 8.63 -8.03 -16.61
N PRO A 61 9.92 -7.97 -16.99
CA PRO A 61 10.37 -8.35 -18.34
C PRO A 61 9.97 -9.76 -18.73
N HIS A 62 9.89 -10.66 -17.74
CA HIS A 62 9.49 -12.06 -17.92
C HIS A 62 7.96 -12.26 -18.07
N ARG A 63 7.15 -11.21 -17.90
CA ARG A 63 5.69 -11.24 -18.06
C ARG A 63 5.23 -10.03 -18.90
N PRO A 64 5.55 -9.99 -20.21
CA PRO A 64 5.30 -8.83 -21.06
C PRO A 64 3.81 -8.49 -21.24
N ALA A 65 2.91 -9.43 -20.92
CA ALA A 65 1.47 -9.19 -20.91
C ALA A 65 1.01 -8.31 -19.73
N ILE A 66 1.82 -8.18 -18.68
CA ILE A 66 1.49 -7.33 -17.53
C ILE A 66 2.00 -5.92 -17.82
N PRO A 67 1.11 -4.90 -17.82
CA PRO A 67 1.52 -3.52 -18.02
C PRO A 67 2.54 -3.04 -16.98
N ARG A 68 3.24 -1.96 -17.32
CA ARG A 68 4.08 -1.23 -16.37
C ARG A 68 3.21 -0.74 -15.21
N GLN A 69 3.65 -1.04 -14.00
CA GLN A 69 2.94 -0.75 -12.75
C GLN A 69 3.63 0.38 -12.00
N LEU A 70 2.86 1.14 -11.23
CA LEU A 70 3.39 2.02 -10.22
C LEU A 70 3.49 1.27 -8.89
N ARG A 71 4.70 1.11 -8.36
CA ARG A 71 4.90 0.58 -7.01
C ARG A 71 4.73 1.69 -5.99
N CYS A 72 3.80 1.50 -5.07
CA CYS A 72 3.58 2.40 -3.95
C CYS A 72 4.04 1.78 -2.63
N GLU A 73 4.67 2.58 -1.78
CA GLU A 73 4.68 2.34 -0.34
C GLU A 73 3.28 2.66 0.19
N LEU A 74 2.70 1.70 0.90
CA LEU A 74 1.34 1.77 1.41
C LEU A 74 1.38 1.92 2.93
N LEU A 75 0.93 3.07 3.44
CA LEU A 75 0.74 3.28 4.87
C LEU A 75 -0.68 2.90 5.27
N ILE A 76 -0.82 1.88 6.12
CA ILE A 76 -2.11 1.36 6.55
C ILE A 76 -2.36 1.74 8.00
N THR A 77 -3.49 2.39 8.26
CA THR A 77 -4.03 2.56 9.61
C THR A 77 -4.76 1.28 10.02
N LEU A 78 -4.29 0.62 11.08
CA LEU A 78 -4.91 -0.58 11.64
C LEU A 78 -6.01 -0.23 12.64
N ARG A 79 -6.91 -1.17 12.93
CA ARG A 79 -8.01 -1.01 13.90
C ARG A 79 -7.54 -0.51 15.28
N ALA A 80 -6.33 -0.88 15.70
CA ALA A 80 -5.74 -0.44 16.96
C ALA A 80 -5.20 1.00 16.95
N GLY A 81 -5.37 1.75 15.84
CA GLY A 81 -4.88 3.12 15.68
C GLY A 81 -3.37 3.21 15.41
N VAL A 82 -2.72 2.08 15.15
CA VAL A 82 -1.30 2.00 14.79
C VAL A 82 -1.12 1.90 13.29
N HIS A 83 0.08 2.21 12.81
CA HIS A 83 0.39 2.19 11.38
C HIS A 83 1.34 1.05 11.01
N MET A 84 1.19 0.57 9.79
CA MET A 84 2.08 -0.41 9.15
C MET A 84 2.41 0.01 7.74
N MET A 85 3.61 -0.32 7.27
CA MET A 85 4.04 -0.11 5.89
C MET A 85 3.95 -1.41 5.08
N GLY A 86 3.23 -1.35 3.97
CA GLY A 86 3.14 -2.38 2.93
C GLY A 86 3.66 -1.90 1.57
N LEU A 87 3.59 -2.78 0.58
CA LEU A 87 3.83 -2.43 -0.82
C LEU A 87 2.64 -2.91 -1.64
N LEU A 88 2.24 -2.06 -2.59
CA LEU A 88 1.16 -2.36 -3.54
C LEU A 88 1.57 -1.85 -4.92
N ASP A 89 1.56 -2.75 -5.91
CA ASP A 89 1.72 -2.39 -7.31
C ASP A 89 0.34 -2.09 -7.91
N LEU A 90 0.20 -0.94 -8.57
CA LEU A 90 -1.04 -0.46 -9.17
C LEU A 90 -0.85 -0.18 -10.66
N LEU A 91 -1.92 -0.27 -11.45
CA LEU A 91 -1.90 0.33 -12.79
C LEU A 91 -1.96 1.86 -12.68
N PRO A 92 -1.34 2.61 -13.62
CA PRO A 92 -1.46 4.07 -13.65
C PRO A 92 -2.91 4.56 -13.62
N ASP A 93 -3.79 3.88 -14.35
CA ASP A 93 -5.20 4.25 -14.50
C ASP A 93 -6.00 4.05 -13.20
N ASP A 94 -5.57 3.14 -12.33
CA ASP A 94 -6.15 2.95 -10.99
C ASP A 94 -5.64 4.01 -10.01
N PHE A 95 -4.41 4.52 -10.21
CA PHE A 95 -3.78 5.51 -9.34
C PHE A 95 -4.23 6.95 -9.65
N THR A 96 -4.28 7.33 -10.92
CA THR A 96 -4.59 8.70 -11.36
C THR A 96 -5.85 9.29 -10.72
N PRO A 97 -7.02 8.60 -10.69
CA PRO A 97 -8.25 9.17 -10.17
C PRO A 97 -8.29 9.28 -8.64
N LEU A 98 -7.32 8.72 -7.91
CA LEU A 98 -7.34 8.72 -6.45
C LEU A 98 -7.19 10.15 -5.88
N PRO A 99 -7.85 10.45 -4.75
CA PRO A 99 -7.67 11.71 -4.05
C PRO A 99 -6.22 11.93 -3.65
N ARG A 100 -5.70 13.12 -3.92
CA ARG A 100 -4.34 13.51 -3.49
C ARG A 100 -4.39 14.15 -2.11
N VAL A 101 -3.34 13.93 -1.33
CA VAL A 101 -3.07 14.73 -0.13
C VAL A 101 -2.76 16.16 -0.57
N THR A 102 -3.55 17.13 -0.10
CA THR A 102 -3.39 18.55 -0.47
C THR A 102 -2.64 19.35 0.58
N SER A 103 -2.55 18.85 1.82
CA SER A 103 -1.84 19.52 2.91
C SER A 103 -0.36 19.09 2.94
N ARG A 104 0.54 20.07 3.01
CA ARG A 104 1.98 19.81 3.19
C ARG A 104 2.25 19.13 4.53
N ASP A 105 1.56 19.56 5.59
CA ASP A 105 1.76 19.02 6.93
C ASP A 105 1.34 17.55 7.01
N GLU A 106 0.22 17.22 6.36
CA GLU A 106 -0.25 15.85 6.20
C GLU A 106 0.77 15.01 5.40
N GLY A 107 1.26 15.51 4.27
CA GLY A 107 2.31 14.84 3.50
C GLY A 107 3.59 14.58 4.31
N MET A 108 4.04 15.56 5.12
CA MET A 108 5.18 15.38 6.02
C MET A 108 4.89 14.40 7.17
N GLN A 109 3.65 14.33 7.64
CA GLN A 109 3.24 13.33 8.63
C GLN A 109 3.28 11.92 8.02
N VAL A 110 2.73 11.74 6.82
CA VAL A 110 2.76 10.44 6.11
C VAL A 110 4.20 9.97 5.89
N SER A 111 5.09 10.86 5.43
CA SER A 111 6.52 10.54 5.26
C SER A 111 7.14 10.03 6.56
N ARG A 112 6.95 10.76 7.66
CA ARG A 112 7.49 10.38 8.97
C ARG A 112 6.91 9.07 9.50
N LEU A 113 5.66 8.77 9.16
CA LEU A 113 5.01 7.51 9.54
C LEU A 113 5.55 6.35 8.71
N LEU A 114 5.72 6.51 7.39
CA LEU A 114 6.33 5.50 6.53
C LEU A 114 7.76 5.15 6.98
N ASP A 115 8.56 6.14 7.37
CA ASP A 115 9.92 5.93 7.86
C ASP A 115 10.01 5.12 9.17
N ARG A 116 8.92 5.09 9.95
CA ARG A 116 8.89 4.51 11.31
C ARG A 116 7.99 3.30 11.45
N ALA A 117 7.01 3.14 10.55
CA ALA A 117 6.04 2.07 10.61
C ALA A 117 6.74 0.73 10.34
N PRO A 118 6.46 -0.31 11.13
CA PRO A 118 6.96 -1.65 10.83
C PRO A 118 6.44 -2.10 9.47
N SER A 119 7.29 -2.79 8.72
CA SER A 119 6.86 -3.45 7.49
C SER A 119 5.86 -4.57 7.80
N VAL A 120 5.05 -4.95 6.81
CA VAL A 120 4.15 -6.12 6.88
C VAL A 120 4.87 -7.36 7.43
N ARG A 121 6.11 -7.60 6.98
CA ARG A 121 6.91 -8.74 7.44
C ARG A 121 7.23 -8.65 8.93
N GLU A 122 7.71 -7.50 9.39
CA GLU A 122 8.03 -7.29 10.81
C GLU A 122 6.79 -7.36 11.69
N TRP A 123 5.66 -6.87 11.20
CA TRP A 123 4.38 -6.95 11.90
C TRP A 123 3.93 -8.41 12.06
N LEU A 124 3.93 -9.19 10.98
CA LEU A 124 3.54 -10.60 11.02
C LEU A 124 4.47 -11.42 11.92
N LEU A 125 5.76 -11.10 11.96
CA LEU A 125 6.70 -11.73 12.89
C LEU A 125 6.38 -11.39 14.35
N LYS A 126 5.97 -10.16 14.64
CA LYS A 126 5.62 -9.72 16.00
C LYS A 126 4.31 -10.33 16.49
N GLU A 127 3.27 -10.34 15.65
CA GLU A 127 1.97 -10.92 15.99
C GLU A 127 2.03 -12.45 16.05
N GLY A 128 2.81 -13.09 15.17
CA GLY A 128 3.04 -14.54 15.21
C GLY A 128 3.88 -15.02 16.39
N GLY A 129 4.70 -14.15 16.98
CA GLY A 129 5.48 -14.41 18.19
C GLY A 129 4.66 -14.37 19.50
N GLY A 130 3.41 -13.92 19.45
CA GLY A 130 2.50 -13.83 20.61
C GLY A 130 1.77 -15.12 20.97
N SER A 131 1.90 -16.18 20.17
CA SER A 131 1.18 -17.46 20.37
C SER A 131 2.11 -18.64 20.64
N SER A 132 3.10 -18.46 21.51
CA SER A 132 3.86 -19.58 22.09
C SER A 132 4.38 -19.24 23.50
N ALA A 133 3.47 -19.02 24.45
CA ALA A 133 3.68 -19.28 25.88
C ALA A 133 2.38 -19.02 26.66
N ARG A 134 1.54 -20.06 26.79
CA ARG A 134 0.68 -20.34 27.94
C ARG A 134 -0.05 -21.67 27.71
N LEU A 135 0.67 -22.75 27.99
CA LEU A 135 0.17 -23.94 28.67
C LEU A 135 1.24 -24.35 29.67
#